data_AF-A0A819ZRK0-F1
#
_entry.id   AF-A0A819ZRK0-F1
#
_cell.length_a   1.000
_cell.length_b   1.000
_cell.length_c   1.000
_cell.angle_alpha   90.00
_cell.angle_beta   90.00
_cell.angle_gamma   90.00
#
_symmetry.space_group_name_H-M   'P 1'
#
loop_
_entity.id
_entity.type
_entity.pdbx_description
1 polymer ?
#
loop_
_entity_poly.entity_id
_entity_poly.type
_entity_poly.pdbx_seq_one_letter_code
_entity_poly.pdbx_strand_id
1 'polypeptide(L)'
;NVIAGNNLYDAEYIRYFTGIKTIVLSSLCAYTKVSYKPVIRKPFIIANMNAKNFRSKFMSLLTDSFQRLKISVRIGHLRDIYKGHYRYIQLARHPGIIHIPYQVSIMSLFEHYRMNIPLFFPSLDLLTEWHYTYRVVNERTWDGISGHIKNASRISGVLGPDIPDPNNEFDRDAIRYWLKFSDFYQWPHIIYFNSTDELVIKLKTTNLTEVSSNMKVYNANLTKNLFEQWRQILQRTSPL
;
A
#
# COMPACT_ATOMS: atom_id res chain seq x y z
N ASN A 1 -1.35 -25.44 16.68
CA ASN A 1 -1.76 -24.81 15.41
C ASN A 1 -1.10 -23.44 15.28
N VAL A 2 -0.49 -23.15 14.13
CA VAL A 2 0.08 -21.82 13.82
C VAL A 2 -0.96 -21.05 13.00
N ILE A 3 -1.27 -19.82 13.41
CA ILE A 3 -2.11 -18.89 12.64
C ILE A 3 -1.23 -17.72 12.21
N ALA A 4 -1.16 -17.48 10.90
CA ALA A 4 -0.37 -16.42 10.32
C ALA A 4 -1.22 -15.54 9.40
N GLY A 5 -1.06 -14.22 9.53
CA GLY A 5 -1.60 -13.23 8.61
C GLY A 5 -0.55 -12.83 7.57
N ASN A 6 -0.98 -12.53 6.34
CA ASN A 6 -0.06 -12.09 5.28
C ASN A 6 0.43 -10.64 5.50
N ASN A 7 -0.34 -9.83 6.23
CA ASN A 7 -0.02 -8.45 6.57
C ASN A 7 -0.45 -8.15 8.02
N LEU A 8 -0.03 -6.99 8.54
CA LEU A 8 -0.34 -6.59 9.91
C LEU A 8 -1.82 -6.26 10.12
N TYR A 9 -2.51 -5.75 9.09
CA TYR A 9 -3.95 -5.47 9.17
C TYR A 9 -4.75 -6.74 9.47
N ASP A 10 -4.54 -7.81 8.70
CA ASP A 10 -5.21 -9.10 8.91
C ASP A 10 -4.88 -9.68 10.29
N ALA A 11 -3.62 -9.53 10.71
CA ALA A 11 -3.16 -10.00 12.01
C ALA A 11 -3.91 -9.31 13.17
N GLU A 12 -4.04 -7.97 13.11
CA GLU A 12 -4.76 -7.19 14.11
C GLU A 12 -6.27 -7.38 14.02
N TYR A 13 -6.83 -7.59 12.82
CA TYR A 13 -8.25 -7.88 12.62
C TYR A 13 -8.61 -9.23 13.26
N ILE A 14 -7.81 -10.27 13.06
CA ILE A 14 -7.97 -11.56 13.73
C ILE A 14 -7.87 -11.37 15.25
N ARG A 15 -6.84 -10.64 15.72
CA ARG A 15 -6.63 -10.38 17.15
C ARG A 15 -7.83 -9.67 17.77
N TYR A 16 -8.43 -8.71 17.07
CA TYR A 16 -9.60 -7.95 17.56
C TYR A 16 -10.82 -8.84 17.82
N PHE A 17 -11.16 -9.75 16.90
CA PHE A 17 -12.34 -10.61 17.06
C PHE A 17 -12.11 -11.88 17.87
N THR A 18 -10.86 -12.34 18.00
CA THR A 18 -10.57 -13.66 18.59
C THR A 18 -9.63 -13.62 19.79
N GLY A 19 -8.92 -12.51 20.00
CA GLY A 19 -7.87 -12.41 21.02
C GLY A 19 -6.58 -13.16 20.65
N ILE A 20 -6.57 -13.89 19.53
CA ILE A 20 -5.43 -14.67 19.09
C ILE A 20 -4.37 -13.76 18.49
N LYS A 21 -3.16 -13.81 19.06
CA LYS A 21 -2.00 -13.16 18.47
C LYS A 21 -1.48 -14.00 17.31
N THR A 22 -1.48 -13.43 16.11
CA THR A 22 -1.04 -14.08 14.88
C THR A 22 0.38 -13.66 14.52
N ILE A 23 1.07 -14.53 13.78
CA ILE A 23 2.38 -14.21 13.20
C ILE A 23 2.13 -13.45 11.88
N VAL A 24 2.90 -12.40 11.61
CA VAL A 24 2.85 -11.71 10.31
C VAL A 24 3.90 -12.32 9.39
N LEU A 25 3.47 -12.91 8.28
CA LEU A 25 4.31 -13.48 7.23
C LEU A 25 4.09 -12.74 5.92
N SER A 26 4.92 -11.73 5.67
CA SER A 26 4.83 -10.89 4.47
C SER A 26 5.09 -11.68 3.19
N SER A 27 4.33 -11.38 2.13
CA SER A 27 4.57 -11.91 0.79
C SER A 27 5.96 -11.52 0.25
N LEU A 28 6.72 -12.53 -0.18
CA LEU A 28 8.09 -12.34 -0.66
C LEU A 28 8.15 -11.82 -2.10
N CYS A 29 7.23 -12.26 -2.97
CA CYS A 29 7.17 -11.90 -4.40
C CYS A 29 8.51 -11.98 -5.16
N ALA A 30 9.39 -12.92 -4.78
CA ALA A 30 10.71 -13.11 -5.40
C ALA A 30 10.66 -13.58 -6.86
N TYR A 31 9.50 -14.06 -7.34
CA TYR A 31 9.32 -14.52 -8.72
C TYR A 31 9.48 -13.41 -9.76
N THR A 32 9.38 -12.13 -9.38
CA THR A 32 9.56 -11.01 -10.30
C THR A 32 10.96 -11.00 -10.94
N LYS A 33 12.01 -11.37 -10.19
CA LYS A 33 13.43 -11.42 -10.62
C LYS A 33 13.92 -10.14 -11.32
N VAL A 34 13.28 -9.00 -11.07
CA VAL A 34 13.58 -7.70 -11.66
C VAL A 34 14.01 -6.73 -10.56
N SER A 35 14.88 -5.79 -10.90
CA SER A 35 15.24 -4.67 -10.04
C SER A 35 15.14 -3.34 -10.78
N TYR A 36 14.89 -2.28 -10.02
CA TYR A 36 14.81 -0.90 -10.47
C TYR A 36 16.00 -0.54 -11.36
N LYS A 37 15.69 -0.08 -12.57
CA LYS A 37 16.65 0.36 -13.60
C LYS A 37 15.97 1.44 -14.45
N PRO A 38 15.76 2.64 -13.89
CA PRO A 38 14.96 3.67 -14.52
C PRO A 38 15.60 4.11 -15.84
N VAL A 39 14.77 4.42 -16.82
CA VAL A 39 15.18 4.97 -18.11
C VAL A 39 14.78 6.44 -18.17
N ILE A 40 15.72 7.28 -18.62
CA ILE A 40 15.51 8.71 -18.78
C ILE A 40 14.26 8.96 -19.64
N ARG A 41 13.49 10.02 -19.30
CA ARG A 41 12.23 10.42 -19.96
C ARG A 41 11.03 9.49 -19.80
N LYS A 42 11.14 8.34 -19.10
CA LYS A 42 9.93 7.57 -18.73
C LYS A 42 9.07 8.36 -17.74
N PRO A 43 7.73 8.30 -17.86
CA PRO A 43 6.85 8.99 -16.92
C PRO A 43 6.82 8.29 -15.56
N PHE A 44 6.47 8.97 -14.48
CA PHE A 44 5.97 8.27 -13.29
C PHE A 44 4.67 7.55 -13.62
N ILE A 45 4.43 6.42 -12.96
CA ILE A 45 3.21 5.65 -13.14
C ILE A 45 2.22 6.03 -12.04
N ILE A 46 0.95 6.26 -12.38
CA ILE A 46 -0.15 6.16 -11.41
C ILE A 46 -0.67 4.72 -11.45
N ALA A 47 -0.60 4.03 -10.32
CA ALA A 47 -1.12 2.67 -10.16
C ALA A 47 -2.65 2.63 -10.34
N ASN A 48 -3.22 1.43 -10.43
CA ASN A 48 -4.65 1.30 -10.61
C ASN A 48 -5.42 1.84 -9.39
N MET A 49 -6.46 2.64 -9.64
CA MET A 49 -7.37 3.19 -8.63
C MET A 49 -8.77 2.62 -8.84
N ASN A 50 -9.35 1.97 -7.84
CA ASN A 50 -10.70 1.39 -7.97
C ASN A 50 -11.83 2.39 -7.64
N ALA A 51 -11.52 3.46 -6.89
CA ALA A 51 -12.48 4.53 -6.60
C ALA A 51 -12.68 5.47 -7.81
N LYS A 52 -13.59 5.10 -8.72
CA LYS A 52 -13.87 5.84 -9.98
C LYS A 52 -14.15 7.32 -9.74
N ASN A 53 -14.99 7.65 -8.76
CA ASN A 53 -15.36 9.04 -8.44
C ASN A 53 -14.17 9.85 -7.91
N PHE A 54 -13.25 9.19 -7.19
CA PHE A 54 -12.06 9.85 -6.67
C PHE A 54 -10.98 10.03 -7.73
N ARG A 55 -10.91 9.14 -8.74
CA ARG A 55 -9.90 9.23 -9.81
C ARG A 55 -9.94 10.57 -10.54
N SER A 56 -11.11 11.04 -10.98
CA SER A 56 -11.23 12.33 -11.67
C SER A 56 -10.83 13.49 -10.75
N LYS A 57 -11.28 13.46 -9.49
CA LYS A 57 -10.92 14.46 -8.47
C LYS A 57 -9.42 14.52 -8.23
N PHE A 58 -8.77 13.37 -8.02
CA PHE A 58 -7.32 13.29 -7.82
C PHE A 58 -6.55 13.84 -9.04
N MET A 59 -6.96 13.47 -10.25
CA MET A 59 -6.32 13.98 -11.47
C MET A 59 -6.46 15.50 -11.62
N SER A 60 -7.62 16.07 -11.26
CA SER A 60 -7.83 17.52 -11.22
C SER A 60 -6.87 18.17 -10.22
N LEU A 61 -6.87 17.72 -8.96
CA LEU A 61 -6.01 18.26 -7.91
C LEU A 61 -4.53 18.21 -8.29
N LEU A 62 -4.11 17.10 -8.91
CA LEU A 62 -2.73 16.90 -9.35
C LEU A 62 -2.38 17.87 -10.50
N THR A 63 -3.29 18.05 -11.47
CA THR A 63 -3.11 18.99 -12.59
C THR A 63 -2.99 20.43 -12.09
N ASP A 64 -3.88 20.83 -11.17
CA ASP A 64 -3.87 22.16 -10.56
C ASP A 64 -2.56 22.41 -9.80
N SER A 65 -2.05 21.40 -9.10
CA SER A 65 -0.78 21.47 -8.36
C SER A 65 0.41 21.65 -9.30
N PHE A 66 0.45 20.94 -10.44
CA PHE A 66 1.48 21.14 -11.46
C PHE A 66 1.47 22.55 -12.05
N GLN A 67 0.28 23.08 -12.38
CA GLN A 67 0.13 24.43 -12.91
C GLN A 67 0.55 25.49 -11.90
N ARG A 68 0.05 25.38 -10.66
CA ARG A 68 0.35 26.30 -9.56
C ARG A 68 1.84 26.34 -9.24
N LEU A 69 2.49 25.19 -9.13
CA LEU A 69 3.90 25.09 -8.76
C LEU A 69 4.85 25.28 -9.95
N LYS A 70 4.33 25.34 -11.18
CA LYS A 70 5.12 25.44 -12.42
C LYS A 70 6.17 24.33 -12.54
N ILE A 71 5.86 23.14 -12.03
CA ILE A 71 6.72 21.95 -12.12
C ILE A 71 6.25 21.11 -13.31
N SER A 72 7.19 20.62 -14.10
CA SER A 72 6.90 19.69 -15.20
C SER A 72 7.53 18.33 -14.93
N VAL A 73 6.67 17.33 -14.76
CA VAL A 73 7.03 15.92 -14.60
C VAL A 73 6.06 15.10 -15.46
N ARG A 74 6.58 14.14 -16.24
CA ARG A 74 5.73 13.24 -17.02
C ARG A 74 5.07 12.23 -16.10
N ILE A 75 3.75 12.10 -16.17
CA ILE A 75 2.98 11.08 -15.46
C ILE A 75 2.06 10.38 -16.46
N GLY A 76 1.82 9.08 -16.26
CA GLY A 76 0.79 8.36 -16.98
C GLY A 76 0.16 7.28 -16.11
N HIS A 77 -1.12 7.00 -16.34
CA HIS A 77 -1.81 5.91 -15.65
C HIS A 77 -1.33 4.57 -16.21
N LEU A 78 -1.14 3.57 -15.35
CA LEU A 78 -0.58 2.27 -15.71
C LEU A 78 -1.33 1.61 -16.87
N ARG A 79 -2.67 1.63 -16.81
CA ARG A 79 -3.53 1.05 -17.85
C ARG A 79 -3.43 1.77 -19.19
N ASP A 80 -3.09 3.06 -19.19
CA ASP A 80 -3.03 3.86 -20.42
C ASP A 80 -1.67 3.69 -21.10
N ILE A 81 -0.59 3.57 -20.30
CA ILE A 81 0.77 3.31 -20.80
C ILE A 81 0.88 1.93 -21.46
N TYR A 82 0.23 0.92 -20.88
CA TYR A 82 0.43 -0.48 -21.25
C TYR A 82 -0.82 -1.20 -21.78
N LYS A 83 -1.95 -0.50 -21.92
CA LYS A 83 -3.23 -1.05 -22.43
C LYS A 83 -3.64 -2.36 -21.76
N GLY A 84 -3.36 -2.51 -20.45
CA GLY A 84 -3.72 -3.67 -19.64
C GLY A 84 -2.69 -4.79 -19.53
N HIS A 85 -1.60 -4.77 -20.32
CA HIS A 85 -0.57 -5.82 -20.28
C HIS A 85 0.84 -5.26 -20.20
N TYR A 86 1.57 -5.62 -19.14
CA TYR A 86 2.96 -5.24 -18.95
C TYR A 86 3.79 -6.40 -18.41
N ARG A 87 5.10 -6.27 -18.54
CA ARG A 87 6.10 -7.12 -17.88
C ARG A 87 6.72 -6.36 -16.72
N TYR A 88 7.14 -7.05 -15.67
CA TYR A 88 7.83 -6.43 -14.52
C TYR A 88 9.03 -5.55 -14.91
N ILE A 89 9.82 -6.00 -15.90
CA ILE A 89 10.96 -5.22 -16.42
C ILE A 89 10.54 -3.87 -17.04
N GLN A 90 9.32 -3.78 -17.55
CA GLN A 90 8.80 -2.53 -18.08
C GLN A 90 8.49 -1.56 -16.95
N LEU A 91 7.88 -2.03 -15.85
CA LEU A 91 7.63 -1.21 -14.66
C LEU A 91 8.91 -0.67 -14.03
N ALA A 92 9.92 -1.53 -13.88
CA ALA A 92 11.20 -1.16 -13.26
C ALA A 92 12.02 -0.11 -14.05
N ARG A 93 11.59 0.23 -15.28
CA ARG A 93 12.18 1.31 -16.10
C ARG A 93 11.55 2.68 -15.85
N HIS A 94 10.46 2.77 -15.08
CA HIS A 94 9.87 4.04 -14.70
C HIS A 94 10.55 4.60 -13.45
N PRO A 95 10.62 5.93 -13.29
CA PRO A 95 11.25 6.58 -12.14
C PRO A 95 10.60 6.20 -10.80
N GLY A 96 9.28 6.00 -10.76
CA GLY A 96 8.56 5.58 -9.56
C GLY A 96 7.08 5.36 -9.84
N ILE A 97 6.36 4.88 -8.82
CA ILE A 97 4.92 4.57 -8.89
C ILE A 97 4.18 5.32 -7.78
N ILE A 98 3.15 6.05 -8.17
CA ILE A 98 2.20 6.73 -7.29
C ILE A 98 1.04 5.79 -7.05
N HIS A 99 0.82 5.45 -5.79
CA HIS A 99 -0.29 4.63 -5.34
C HIS A 99 -1.34 5.48 -4.65
N ILE A 100 -2.58 5.31 -5.08
CA ILE A 100 -3.77 5.70 -4.33
C ILE A 100 -4.49 4.39 -4.00
N PRO A 101 -4.26 3.83 -2.81
CA PRO A 101 -4.63 2.45 -2.51
C PRO A 101 -6.15 2.28 -2.44
N TYR A 102 -6.64 1.16 -2.95
CA TYR A 102 -8.04 0.74 -2.80
C TYR A 102 -8.22 -0.36 -1.74
N GLN A 103 -7.13 -0.97 -1.30
CA GLN A 103 -7.07 -2.00 -0.27
C GLN A 103 -5.84 -1.77 0.64
N VAL A 104 -5.90 -2.27 1.87
CA VAL A 104 -4.82 -2.17 2.89
C VAL A 104 -3.59 -3.04 2.59
N SER A 105 -3.75 -4.02 1.72
CA SER A 105 -2.71 -4.96 1.26
C SER A 105 -3.00 -5.31 -0.20
N ILE A 106 -2.07 -5.02 -1.11
CA ILE A 106 -2.26 -5.23 -2.56
C ILE A 106 -1.06 -6.03 -3.09
N MET A 107 -1.29 -7.15 -3.78
CA MET A 107 -0.18 -8.00 -4.28
C MET A 107 0.84 -7.21 -5.12
N SER A 108 0.36 -6.33 -5.99
CA SER A 108 1.25 -5.48 -6.82
C SER A 108 2.14 -4.55 -5.99
N LEU A 109 1.71 -4.09 -4.80
CA LEU A 109 2.55 -3.30 -3.91
C LEU A 109 3.77 -4.13 -3.44
N PHE A 110 3.58 -5.38 -3.03
CA PHE A 110 4.70 -6.26 -2.70
C PHE A 110 5.64 -6.42 -3.89
N GLU A 111 5.11 -6.71 -5.08
CA GLU A 111 5.93 -6.85 -6.29
C GLU A 111 6.75 -5.58 -6.59
N HIS A 112 6.12 -4.40 -6.58
CA HIS A 112 6.79 -3.13 -6.83
C HIS A 112 7.88 -2.84 -5.79
N TYR A 113 7.57 -3.08 -4.51
CA TYR A 113 8.51 -2.86 -3.42
C TYR A 113 9.72 -3.78 -3.52
N ARG A 114 9.51 -5.07 -3.86
CA ARG A 114 10.59 -6.07 -4.02
C ARG A 114 11.46 -5.81 -5.24
N MET A 115 10.90 -5.17 -6.27
CA MET A 115 11.67 -4.64 -7.40
C MET A 115 12.47 -3.37 -7.03
N ASN A 116 12.37 -2.86 -5.80
CA ASN A 116 13.01 -1.64 -5.32
C ASN A 116 12.60 -0.38 -6.10
N ILE A 117 11.38 -0.36 -6.65
CA ILE A 117 10.84 0.80 -7.35
C ILE A 117 10.40 1.82 -6.30
N PRO A 118 10.83 3.09 -6.35
CA PRO A 118 10.35 4.12 -5.44
C PRO A 118 8.82 4.27 -5.50
N LEU A 119 8.18 4.23 -4.32
CA LEU A 119 6.72 4.24 -4.19
C LEU A 119 6.27 5.48 -3.43
N PHE A 120 5.25 6.15 -3.98
CA PHE A 120 4.62 7.32 -3.39
C PHE A 120 3.23 6.95 -2.90
N PHE A 121 2.93 7.26 -1.64
CA PHE A 121 1.64 6.99 -1.00
C PHE A 121 1.13 8.24 -0.27
N PRO A 122 -0.19 8.45 -0.14
CA PRO A 122 -0.70 9.46 0.77
C PRO A 122 -0.28 9.13 2.21
N SER A 123 -0.05 10.16 3.02
CA SER A 123 0.12 9.99 4.47
C SER A 123 -1.13 9.36 5.09
N LEU A 124 -0.98 8.81 6.30
CA LEU A 124 -2.11 8.21 7.01
C LEU A 124 -3.28 9.19 7.13
N ASP A 125 -2.99 10.42 7.53
CA ASP A 125 -4.03 11.44 7.71
C ASP A 125 -4.72 11.79 6.38
N LEU A 126 -3.95 11.99 5.30
CA LEU A 126 -4.53 12.28 3.99
C LEU A 126 -5.39 11.11 3.47
N LEU A 127 -4.91 9.87 3.62
CA LEU A 127 -5.67 8.70 3.19
C LEU A 127 -6.93 8.50 4.03
N THR A 128 -6.87 8.77 5.34
CA THR A 128 -8.03 8.79 6.22
C THR A 128 -9.08 9.79 5.72
N GLU A 129 -8.70 11.03 5.43
CA GLU A 129 -9.63 12.04 4.90
C GLU A 129 -10.26 11.60 3.58
N TRP A 130 -9.42 11.10 2.67
CA TRP A 130 -9.88 10.64 1.37
C TRP A 130 -10.82 9.44 1.49
N HIS A 131 -10.52 8.48 2.37
CA HIS A 131 -11.39 7.34 2.59
C HIS A 131 -12.69 7.72 3.28
N TYR A 132 -12.63 8.55 4.33
CA TYR A 132 -13.83 9.05 5.02
C TYR A 132 -14.78 9.77 4.06
N THR A 133 -14.23 10.62 3.19
CA THR A 133 -15.02 11.44 2.26
C THR A 133 -15.45 10.69 1.00
N TYR A 134 -14.54 9.93 0.39
CA TYR A 134 -14.70 9.39 -0.97
C TYR A 134 -14.61 7.87 -1.06
N ARG A 135 -14.44 7.16 0.08
CA ARG A 135 -14.34 5.70 0.15
C ARG A 135 -13.22 5.15 -0.74
N VAL A 136 -12.06 5.81 -0.72
CA VAL A 136 -10.93 5.47 -1.60
C VAL A 136 -10.40 4.05 -1.36
N VAL A 137 -10.26 3.64 -0.09
CA VAL A 137 -9.88 2.28 0.32
C VAL A 137 -11.12 1.38 0.54
N ASN A 138 -12.01 1.30 -0.45
CA ASN A 138 -13.31 0.60 -0.31
C ASN A 138 -13.18 -0.91 -0.04
N GLU A 139 -12.06 -1.54 -0.34
CA GLU A 139 -11.82 -2.96 -0.10
C GLU A 139 -11.15 -3.23 1.27
N ARG A 140 -11.15 -2.22 2.16
CA ARG A 140 -10.70 -2.37 3.55
C ARG A 140 -11.62 -3.28 4.39
N THR A 141 -12.92 -3.25 4.09
CA THR A 141 -13.94 -4.07 4.74
C THR A 141 -14.64 -4.93 3.70
N TRP A 142 -15.14 -6.10 4.12
CA TRP A 142 -15.86 -7.00 3.21
C TRP A 142 -17.09 -6.32 2.60
N ASP A 143 -17.87 -5.62 3.42
CA ASP A 143 -19.09 -4.97 2.95
C ASP A 143 -18.79 -3.79 1.99
N GLY A 144 -17.66 -3.11 2.17
CA GLY A 144 -17.20 -2.03 1.30
C GLY A 144 -16.97 -2.45 -0.16
N ILE A 145 -16.58 -3.71 -0.40
CA ILE A 145 -16.44 -4.28 -1.76
C ILE A 145 -17.79 -4.23 -2.50
N SER A 146 -18.87 -4.52 -1.79
CA SER A 146 -20.24 -4.53 -2.33
C SER A 146 -20.94 -3.17 -2.28
N GLY A 147 -20.28 -2.14 -1.73
CA GLY A 147 -20.86 -0.80 -1.53
C GLY A 147 -21.78 -0.68 -0.30
N HIS A 148 -21.97 -1.73 0.49
CA HIS A 148 -22.84 -1.74 1.67
C HIS A 148 -22.10 -1.33 2.95
N ILE A 149 -21.58 -0.10 3.00
CA ILE A 149 -20.82 0.38 4.17
C ILE A 149 -21.62 0.27 5.47
N LYS A 150 -20.93 -0.10 6.56
CA LYS A 150 -21.53 -0.27 7.90
C LYS A 150 -20.86 0.63 8.92
N ASN A 151 -21.57 0.90 10.01
CA ASN A 151 -21.04 1.63 11.17
C ASN A 151 -20.58 0.71 12.30
N ALA A 152 -20.76 -0.61 12.17
CA ALA A 152 -20.31 -1.60 13.15
C ALA A 152 -20.28 -3.01 12.54
N SER A 153 -19.53 -3.88 13.20
CA SER A 153 -19.55 -5.32 13.01
C SER A 153 -20.81 -5.95 13.62
N ARG A 154 -21.18 -7.13 13.12
CA ARG A 154 -22.28 -7.93 13.68
C ARG A 154 -21.94 -8.61 15.00
N ILE A 155 -20.65 -8.67 15.33
CA ILE A 155 -20.11 -9.26 16.54
C ILE A 155 -19.18 -8.23 17.20
N SER A 156 -19.13 -8.22 18.52
CA SER A 156 -18.20 -7.36 19.27
C SER A 156 -16.77 -7.91 19.21
N GLY A 157 -15.79 -7.02 19.27
CA GLY A 157 -14.39 -7.40 19.50
C GLY A 157 -14.17 -7.89 20.94
N VAL A 158 -13.08 -8.61 21.15
CA VAL A 158 -12.71 -9.16 22.48
C VAL A 158 -11.60 -8.38 23.18
N LEU A 159 -10.99 -7.39 22.51
CA LEU A 159 -9.88 -6.60 23.04
C LEU A 159 -10.30 -5.41 23.92
N GLY A 160 -11.58 -5.30 24.24
CA GLY A 160 -12.13 -4.23 25.06
C GLY A 160 -12.64 -3.02 24.25
N PRO A 161 -13.29 -2.06 24.92
CA PRO A 161 -13.99 -0.94 24.28
C PRO A 161 -13.06 0.13 23.71
N ASP A 162 -11.80 0.17 24.13
CA ASP A 162 -10.83 1.21 23.70
C ASP A 162 -10.32 1.01 22.27
N ILE A 163 -10.56 -0.17 21.68
CA ILE A 163 -10.20 -0.46 20.30
C ILE A 163 -11.45 -0.27 19.43
N PRO A 164 -11.43 0.67 18.47
CA PRO A 164 -12.60 0.92 17.64
C PRO A 164 -12.88 -0.26 16.71
N ASP A 165 -14.14 -0.42 16.32
CA ASP A 165 -14.57 -1.49 15.42
C ASP A 165 -13.93 -1.34 14.01
N PRO A 166 -13.23 -2.37 13.49
CA PRO A 166 -12.62 -2.32 12.16
C PRO A 166 -13.62 -2.09 11.04
N ASN A 167 -14.88 -2.46 11.21
CA ASN A 167 -15.90 -2.32 10.18
C ASN A 167 -16.73 -1.03 10.34
N ASN A 168 -16.36 -0.13 11.24
CA ASN A 168 -16.99 1.19 11.32
C ASN A 168 -16.41 2.13 10.25
N GLU A 169 -17.18 2.36 9.18
CA GLU A 169 -16.86 3.28 8.09
C GLU A 169 -17.33 4.72 8.35
N PHE A 170 -18.06 4.98 9.44
CA PHE A 170 -18.64 6.30 9.73
C PHE A 170 -17.88 7.06 10.82
N ASP A 171 -16.96 6.38 11.49
CA ASP A 171 -16.05 6.96 12.46
C ASP A 171 -14.66 7.15 11.84
N ARG A 172 -14.25 8.42 11.78
CA ARG A 172 -12.96 8.84 11.24
C ARG A 172 -11.79 8.26 12.04
N ASP A 173 -11.90 8.20 13.36
CA ASP A 173 -10.82 7.73 14.23
C ASP A 173 -10.71 6.20 14.16
N ALA A 174 -11.85 5.49 14.00
CA ALA A 174 -11.84 4.07 13.67
C ALA A 174 -11.11 3.80 12.35
N ILE A 175 -11.48 4.52 11.28
CA ILE A 175 -10.80 4.41 9.97
C ILE A 175 -9.29 4.63 10.11
N ARG A 176 -8.89 5.72 10.78
CA ARG A 176 -7.48 6.06 10.96
C ARG A 176 -6.73 5.01 11.76
N TYR A 177 -7.35 4.53 12.84
CA TYR A 177 -6.79 3.48 13.70
C TYR A 177 -6.45 2.23 12.90
N TRP A 178 -7.34 1.81 12.00
CA TRP A 178 -7.17 0.59 11.22
C TRP A 178 -6.30 0.76 9.98
N LEU A 179 -6.38 1.90 9.29
CA LEU A 179 -5.54 2.18 8.13
C LEU A 179 -4.04 2.17 8.45
N LYS A 180 -3.66 2.53 9.68
CA LYS A 180 -2.25 2.55 10.10
C LYS A 180 -1.55 1.19 9.99
N PHE A 181 -2.30 0.08 9.94
CA PHE A 181 -1.77 -1.28 9.81
C PHE A 181 -1.57 -1.72 8.36
N SER A 182 -1.92 -0.88 7.38
CA SER A 182 -1.70 -1.17 5.96
C SER A 182 -0.22 -1.37 5.65
N ASP A 183 0.07 -2.24 4.67
CA ASP A 183 1.44 -2.64 4.31
C ASP A 183 2.36 -1.46 3.99
N PHE A 184 1.82 -0.49 3.23
CA PHE A 184 2.55 0.70 2.81
C PHE A 184 2.83 1.68 3.95
N TYR A 185 2.37 1.43 5.19
CA TYR A 185 2.80 2.15 6.40
C TYR A 185 3.77 1.34 7.28
N GLN A 186 3.97 0.05 6.98
CA GLN A 186 4.88 -0.81 7.74
C GLN A 186 6.28 -0.88 7.13
N TRP A 187 6.45 -0.46 5.89
CA TRP A 187 7.68 -0.68 5.14
C TRP A 187 8.54 0.59 5.05
N PRO A 188 9.86 0.48 5.24
CA PRO A 188 10.74 1.63 5.16
C PRO A 188 10.88 2.13 3.72
N HIS A 189 11.32 3.37 3.58
CA HIS A 189 11.62 4.02 2.30
C HIS A 189 10.42 4.22 1.36
N ILE A 190 9.20 4.08 1.87
CA ILE A 190 8.00 4.61 1.20
C ILE A 190 8.02 6.14 1.31
N ILE A 191 7.64 6.81 0.22
CA ILE A 191 7.60 8.27 0.15
C ILE A 191 6.15 8.71 0.39
N TYR A 192 5.89 9.28 1.58
CA TYR A 192 4.55 9.79 1.89
C TYR A 192 4.36 11.22 1.38
N PHE A 193 3.12 11.63 1.13
CA PHE A 193 2.75 13.02 0.86
C PHE A 193 1.44 13.38 1.57
N ASN A 194 1.33 14.62 2.05
CA ASN A 194 0.15 15.15 2.75
C ASN A 194 -0.74 16.00 1.83
N SER A 195 -0.29 16.29 0.61
CA SER A 195 -1.08 16.99 -0.41
C SER A 195 -0.57 16.69 -1.82
N THR A 196 -1.35 17.05 -2.84
CA THR A 196 -0.90 16.95 -4.24
C THR A 196 0.24 17.93 -4.56
N ASP A 197 0.34 19.07 -3.87
CA ASP A 197 1.50 19.97 -3.99
C ASP A 197 2.77 19.31 -3.46
N GLU A 198 2.71 18.70 -2.27
CA GLU A 198 3.84 17.99 -1.70
C GLU A 198 4.24 16.80 -2.58
N LEU A 199 3.26 16.07 -3.14
CA LEU A 199 3.53 15.02 -4.11
C LEU A 199 4.31 15.55 -5.32
N VAL A 200 3.83 16.64 -5.95
CA VAL A 200 4.49 17.24 -7.12
C VAL A 200 5.92 17.70 -6.81
N ILE A 201 6.15 18.30 -5.63
CA ILE A 201 7.49 18.67 -5.16
C ILE A 201 8.36 17.41 -5.01
N LYS A 202 7.85 16.37 -4.35
CA LYS A 202 8.60 15.12 -4.11
C LYS A 202 8.91 14.35 -5.39
N LEU A 203 8.02 14.35 -6.38
CA LEU A 203 8.29 13.77 -7.70
C LEU A 203 9.47 14.43 -8.41
N LYS A 204 9.69 15.72 -8.16
CA LYS A 204 10.79 16.49 -8.75
C LYS A 204 12.10 16.39 -7.96
N THR A 205 12.01 16.32 -6.63
CA THR A 205 13.17 16.56 -5.73
C THR A 205 13.71 15.32 -5.06
N THR A 206 12.94 14.22 -4.97
CA THR A 206 13.39 13.02 -4.26
C THR A 206 14.56 12.35 -4.97
N ASN A 207 15.59 11.97 -4.22
CA ASN A 207 16.68 11.14 -4.72
C ASN A 207 16.22 9.68 -4.87
N LEU A 208 15.62 9.37 -6.02
CA LEU A 208 15.03 8.06 -6.31
C LEU A 208 16.04 6.91 -6.33
N THR A 209 17.28 7.20 -6.73
CA THR A 209 18.37 6.21 -6.74
C THR A 209 18.76 5.81 -5.32
N GLU A 210 18.85 6.77 -4.41
CA GLU A 210 19.12 6.51 -3.00
C GLU A 210 17.97 5.76 -2.33
N VAL A 211 16.72 6.18 -2.56
CA VAL A 211 15.53 5.46 -2.08
C VAL A 211 15.56 3.99 -2.53
N SER A 212 15.77 3.75 -3.82
CA SER A 212 15.86 2.38 -4.36
C SER A 212 17.03 1.57 -3.77
N SER A 213 18.19 2.21 -3.56
CA SER A 213 19.36 1.56 -2.97
C SER A 213 19.08 1.12 -1.53
N ASN A 214 18.44 1.97 -0.74
CA ASN A 214 18.05 1.66 0.63
C ASN A 214 16.96 0.57 0.69
N MET A 215 15.96 0.63 -0.19
CA MET A 215 14.99 -0.46 -0.36
C MET A 215 15.67 -1.80 -0.66
N LYS A 216 16.69 -1.81 -1.53
CA LYS A 216 17.43 -3.03 -1.90
C LYS A 216 18.16 -3.64 -0.70
N VAL A 217 18.79 -2.81 0.14
CA VAL A 217 19.44 -3.25 1.38
C VAL A 217 18.41 -3.87 2.32
N TYR A 218 17.30 -3.17 2.56
CA TYR A 218 16.23 -3.68 3.42
C TYR A 218 15.62 -4.99 2.89
N ASN A 219 15.33 -5.07 1.59
CA ASN A 219 14.74 -6.26 0.95
C ASN A 219 15.66 -7.49 1.03
N ALA A 220 16.97 -7.31 0.96
CA ALA A 220 17.93 -8.41 1.13
C ALA A 220 17.86 -9.01 2.54
N ASN A 221 17.74 -8.17 3.57
CA ASN A 221 17.59 -8.61 4.95
C ASN A 221 16.21 -9.24 5.20
N LEU A 222 15.14 -8.60 4.73
CA LEU A 222 13.78 -9.09 4.87
C LEU A 222 13.60 -10.47 4.21
N THR A 223 14.24 -10.70 3.06
CA THR A 223 14.25 -12.02 2.40
C THR A 223 14.82 -13.10 3.33
N LYS A 224 16.02 -12.87 3.90
CA LYS A 224 16.65 -13.83 4.83
C LYS A 224 15.75 -14.10 6.05
N ASN A 225 15.17 -13.05 6.62
CA ASN A 225 14.29 -13.18 7.79
C ASN A 225 13.01 -13.96 7.48
N LEU A 226 12.39 -13.74 6.32
CA LEU A 226 11.19 -14.48 5.91
C LEU A 226 11.49 -15.96 5.68
N PHE A 227 12.62 -16.30 5.05
CA PHE A 227 13.05 -17.69 4.92
C PHE A 227 13.25 -18.36 6.29
N GLU A 228 13.85 -17.64 7.24
CA GLU A 228 14.04 -18.14 8.59
C GLU A 228 12.70 -18.39 9.32
N GLN A 229 11.75 -17.44 9.22
CA GLN A 229 10.42 -17.58 9.80
C GLN A 229 9.68 -18.79 9.20
N TRP A 230 9.72 -18.96 7.87
CA TRP A 230 9.13 -20.12 7.22
C TRP A 230 9.80 -21.43 7.64
N ARG A 231 11.13 -21.45 7.74
CA ARG A 231 11.88 -22.62 8.22
C ARG A 231 11.43 -23.03 9.62
N GLN A 232 11.34 -22.08 10.55
CA GLN A 232 10.92 -22.34 11.93
C GLN A 232 9.48 -22.84 12.01
N ILE A 233 8.57 -22.29 11.19
CA ILE A 233 7.18 -22.74 11.14
C ILE A 233 7.11 -24.18 10.61
N LEU A 234 7.78 -24.48 9.51
CA LEU A 234 7.77 -25.80 8.89
C LEU A 234 8.39 -26.87 9.80
N GLN A 235 9.47 -26.54 10.53
CA GLN A 235 10.08 -27.44 11.51
C GLN A 235 9.13 -27.81 12.66
N ARG A 236 8.23 -26.90 13.06
CA ARG A 236 7.22 -27.19 14.11
C ARG A 236 6.07 -28.05 13.60
N THR A 237 5.86 -28.11 12.29
CA THR A 237 4.74 -28.84 11.67
C THR A 237 5.16 -30.17 11.06
N SER A 238 6.46 -30.41 10.84
CA SER A 238 6.95 -31.73 10.42
C SER A 238 6.87 -32.70 11.61
N PRO A 239 6.12 -33.80 11.51
CA PRO A 239 6.36 -34.95 12.38
C PRO A 239 7.76 -35.48 12.06
N LEU A 240 8.55 -35.74 13.11
CA LEU A 240 9.75 -36.59 12.98
C LEU A 240 9.35 -37.98 12.46
#